data_AF-A0A956SN45-F1
#
_entry.id   AF-A0A956SN45-F1
#
_cell.length_a   1.000
_cell.length_b   1.000
_cell.length_c   1.000
_cell.angle_alpha   90.00
_cell.angle_beta   90.00
_cell.angle_gamma   90.00
#
_symmetry.space_group_name_H-M   'P 1'
#
loop_
_entity.id
_entity.type
_entity.pdbx_description
1 polymer ?
#
loop_
_entity_poly.entity_id
_entity_poly.type
_entity_poly.pdbx_seq_one_letter_code
_entity_poly.pdbx_strand_id
1 'polypeptide(L)'
;DKDFVAAVNYRRAEECIAEGAGRDMATNYRHNVIGDDHIARSDEIPSVRVIEAADCSDMIYFLPTPKSPHGVDVDPSGEYIAAGGKLATVIPVHSFSKMQAAIAAEDFETIIDGIPVLTYESVIAGEVENAGLGPLHTEFDGKGFAYTTAFISSEIVKWEIGTWQVVDRIDVYYSVGHLMIPGGDSRQPAGK
;
A
#
# COMPACT_ATOMS: atom_id res chain seq x y z
N ASP A 1 3.19 -19.52 2.75
CA ASP A 1 2.62 -18.48 3.65
C ASP A 1 2.87 -17.11 3.07
N LYS A 2 1.82 -16.50 2.53
CA LYS A 2 1.78 -15.09 2.12
C LYS A 2 0.94 -14.34 3.16
N ASP A 3 1.30 -13.10 3.45
CA ASP A 3 0.43 -12.13 4.12
C ASP A 3 -0.26 -11.28 3.03
N PHE A 4 -0.86 -10.14 3.37
CA PHE A 4 -1.71 -9.39 2.43
C PHE A 4 -1.49 -7.88 2.49
N VAL A 5 -1.67 -7.23 1.34
CA VAL A 5 -2.05 -5.82 1.28
C VAL A 5 -3.58 -5.77 1.19
N ALA A 6 -4.23 -4.94 2.02
CA ALA A 6 -5.67 -4.73 1.97
C ALA A 6 -6.01 -3.56 1.04
N ALA A 7 -6.66 -3.86 -0.09
CA ALA A 7 -7.21 -2.85 -0.98
C ALA A 7 -8.62 -2.48 -0.51
N VAL A 8 -8.84 -1.20 -0.18
CA VAL A 8 -10.12 -0.70 0.35
C VAL A 8 -10.81 0.18 -0.69
N ASN A 9 -12.00 -0.23 -1.11
CA ASN A 9 -12.89 0.57 -1.97
C ASN A 9 -13.73 1.52 -1.10
N TYR A 10 -13.19 2.72 -0.84
CA TYR A 10 -13.86 3.70 0.02
C TYR A 10 -15.24 4.15 -0.52
N ARG A 11 -15.44 4.16 -1.84
CA ARG A 11 -16.75 4.51 -2.43
C ARG A 11 -17.80 3.45 -2.13
N ARG A 12 -17.42 2.18 -2.21
CA ARG A 12 -18.30 1.09 -1.80
C ARG A 12 -18.61 1.16 -0.30
N ALA A 13 -17.64 1.54 0.53
CA ALA A 13 -17.89 1.80 1.95
C ALA A 13 -18.90 2.94 2.17
N GLU A 14 -18.79 4.04 1.43
CA GLU A 14 -19.75 5.15 1.47
C GLU A 14 -21.16 4.71 1.08
N GLU A 15 -21.31 3.91 0.01
CA GLU A 15 -22.59 3.34 -0.42
C GLU A 15 -23.20 2.45 0.67
N CYS A 16 -22.44 1.51 1.23
CA CYS A 16 -22.91 0.64 2.29
C CYS A 16 -23.36 1.43 3.53
N ILE A 17 -22.61 2.47 3.93
CA ILE A 17 -23.00 3.34 5.04
C ILE A 17 -24.31 4.07 4.73
N ALA A 18 -24.49 4.55 3.50
CA ALA A 18 -25.74 5.18 3.06
C ALA A 18 -26.93 4.21 3.03
N GLU A 19 -26.67 2.93 2.77
CA GLU A 19 -27.63 1.82 2.83
C GLU A 19 -27.93 1.36 4.28
N GLY A 20 -27.25 1.95 5.27
CA GLY A 20 -27.48 1.70 6.69
C GLY A 20 -26.48 0.73 7.34
N ALA A 21 -25.42 0.33 6.64
CA ALA A 21 -24.36 -0.48 7.20
C ALA A 21 -23.50 0.27 8.24
N GLY A 22 -22.81 -0.51 9.06
CA GLY A 22 -21.96 -0.03 10.14
C GLY A 22 -22.73 0.32 11.42
N ARG A 23 -21.97 0.54 12.49
CA ARG A 23 -22.47 0.82 13.83
C ARG A 23 -21.70 1.96 14.48
N ASP A 24 -22.37 2.74 15.31
CA ASP A 24 -21.69 3.75 16.12
C ASP A 24 -21.00 3.05 17.29
N MET A 25 -19.68 3.21 17.39
CA MET A 25 -18.88 2.73 18.51
C MET A 25 -18.55 3.90 19.42
N ALA A 26 -18.97 3.83 20.68
CA ALA A 26 -18.66 4.83 21.68
C ALA A 26 -17.14 4.94 21.87
N THR A 27 -16.61 6.16 21.79
CA THR A 27 -15.18 6.47 21.95
C THR A 27 -15.02 7.96 22.19
N ASN A 28 -13.84 8.40 22.60
CA ASN A 28 -13.54 9.82 22.75
C ASN A 28 -12.64 10.27 21.58
N TYR A 29 -13.23 10.39 20.38
CA TYR A 29 -12.49 10.82 19.20
C TYR A 29 -12.26 12.33 19.25
N ARG A 30 -11.00 12.77 19.13
CA ARG A 30 -10.66 14.19 19.06
C ARG A 30 -10.48 14.60 17.61
N HIS A 31 -11.40 15.41 17.13
CA HIS A 31 -11.32 16.04 15.83
C HIS A 31 -10.55 17.36 15.96
N ASN A 32 -9.36 17.44 15.35
CA ASN A 32 -8.49 18.60 15.45
C ASN A 32 -8.38 19.29 14.09
N VAL A 33 -8.71 20.57 14.03
CA VAL A 33 -8.63 21.39 12.82
C VAL A 33 -7.85 22.66 13.10
N ILE A 34 -7.02 23.07 12.15
CA ILE A 34 -6.36 24.38 12.14
C ILE A 34 -7.12 25.25 11.15
N GLY A 35 -7.71 26.34 11.63
CA GLY A 35 -8.38 27.31 10.76
C GLY A 35 -7.38 28.23 10.05
N ASP A 36 -7.89 29.08 9.15
CA ASP A 36 -7.07 30.10 8.46
C ASP A 36 -6.42 31.10 9.43
N ASP A 37 -6.92 31.21 10.65
CA ASP A 37 -6.32 32.00 11.74
C ASP A 37 -5.10 31.33 12.40
N HIS A 38 -4.70 30.15 11.91
CA HIS A 38 -3.64 29.31 12.46
C HIS A 38 -3.88 28.88 13.91
N ILE A 39 -5.12 28.93 14.39
CA ILE A 39 -5.50 28.45 15.72
C ILE A 39 -6.06 27.04 15.61
N ALA A 40 -5.43 26.12 16.33
CA ALA A 40 -5.92 24.75 16.48
C ALA A 40 -7.18 24.71 17.36
N ARG A 41 -8.22 24.06 16.88
CA ARG A 41 -9.47 23.78 17.61
C ARG A 41 -9.63 22.26 17.73
N SER A 42 -10.17 21.82 18.86
CA SER A 42 -10.34 20.40 19.17
C SER A 42 -11.77 20.17 19.65
N ASP A 43 -12.51 19.37 18.91
CA ASP A 43 -13.84 18.91 19.29
C ASP A 43 -13.77 17.44 19.72
N GLU A 44 -14.45 17.11 20.81
CA GLU A 44 -14.62 15.72 21.24
C GLU A 44 -15.91 15.16 20.67
N ILE A 45 -15.80 14.09 19.88
CA ILE A 45 -16.91 13.35 19.31
C ILE A 45 -17.06 12.04 20.09
N PRO A 46 -18.21 11.78 20.75
CA PRO A 46 -18.39 10.67 21.69
C PRO A 46 -18.58 9.30 21.02
N SER A 47 -18.55 9.24 19.69
CA SER A 47 -18.63 8.00 18.93
C SER A 47 -17.97 8.15 17.56
N VAL A 48 -17.62 7.02 16.95
CA VAL A 48 -17.21 6.92 15.55
C VAL A 48 -18.04 5.86 14.85
N ARG A 49 -18.37 6.08 13.58
CA ARG A 49 -18.98 5.05 12.73
C ARG A 49 -17.91 4.01 12.37
N VAL A 50 -18.19 2.75 12.66
CA VAL A 50 -17.34 1.62 12.28
C VAL A 50 -18.13 0.69 11.35
N ILE A 51 -17.50 0.28 10.27
CA ILE A 51 -18.02 -0.71 9.32
C ILE A 51 -17.06 -1.89 9.28
N GLU A 52 -17.60 -3.11 9.34
CA GLU A 52 -16.80 -4.33 9.23
C GLU A 52 -16.88 -4.86 7.79
N ALA A 53 -15.86 -5.60 7.35
CA ALA A 53 -15.88 -6.21 6.00
C ALA A 53 -17.10 -7.10 5.77
N ALA A 54 -17.55 -7.80 6.81
CA ALA A 54 -18.74 -8.66 6.77
C ALA A 54 -20.05 -7.88 6.53
N ASP A 55 -20.08 -6.57 6.83
CA ASP A 55 -21.26 -5.73 6.66
C ASP A 55 -21.37 -5.13 5.25
N CYS A 56 -20.32 -5.24 4.43
CA CYS A 56 -20.25 -4.60 3.12
C CYS A 56 -19.41 -5.43 2.15
N SER A 57 -20.09 -6.24 1.33
CA SER A 57 -19.44 -6.98 0.26
C SER A 57 -18.69 -6.02 -0.67
N ASP A 58 -17.59 -6.49 -1.24
CA ASP A 58 -16.82 -5.77 -2.25
C ASP A 58 -16.14 -4.48 -1.76
N MET A 59 -16.11 -4.27 -0.43
CA MET A 59 -15.44 -3.14 0.20
C MET A 59 -13.94 -3.35 0.34
N ILE A 60 -13.50 -4.58 0.63
CA ILE A 60 -12.11 -4.92 0.89
C ILE A 60 -11.74 -6.15 0.06
N TYR A 61 -10.54 -6.13 -0.51
CA TYR A 61 -9.91 -7.28 -1.15
C TYR A 61 -8.49 -7.46 -0.62
N PHE A 62 -8.04 -8.69 -0.50
CA PHE A 62 -6.65 -9.01 -0.15
C PHE A 62 -5.81 -9.30 -1.37
N LEU A 63 -4.67 -8.61 -1.49
CA LEU A 63 -3.63 -8.86 -2.48
C LEU A 63 -2.54 -9.71 -1.82
N PRO A 64 -2.38 -10.99 -2.19
CA PRO A 64 -1.38 -11.86 -1.59
C PRO A 64 0.02 -11.29 -1.76
N THR A 65 0.80 -11.27 -0.68
CA THR A 65 2.09 -10.59 -0.62
C THR A 65 3.05 -11.43 0.23
N PRO A 66 4.31 -11.64 -0.19
CA PRO A 66 5.36 -12.27 0.61
C PRO A 66 5.41 -11.83 2.08
N LYS A 67 5.85 -12.75 2.93
CA LYS A 67 5.63 -12.75 4.39
C LYS A 67 6.01 -11.44 5.11
N SER A 68 5.05 -10.94 5.86
CA SER A 68 5.07 -9.79 6.77
C SER A 68 5.53 -8.51 6.08
N PRO A 69 4.85 -8.09 5.00
CA PRO A 69 5.24 -6.91 4.24
C PRO A 69 5.16 -5.65 5.10
N HIS A 70 5.86 -4.59 4.69
CA HIS A 70 5.94 -3.35 5.46
C HIS A 70 5.48 -2.11 4.69
N GLY A 71 6.27 -1.61 3.73
CA GLY A 71 5.86 -0.50 2.87
C GLY A 71 4.80 -0.95 1.86
N VAL A 72 3.95 0.00 1.46
CA VAL A 72 2.94 -0.16 0.41
C VAL A 72 2.93 1.15 -0.37
N ASP A 73 3.79 1.20 -1.39
CA ASP A 73 4.13 2.44 -2.07
C ASP A 73 3.59 2.41 -3.49
N VAL A 74 2.93 3.48 -3.91
CA VAL A 74 2.24 3.57 -5.20
C VAL A 74 3.02 4.47 -6.14
N ASP A 75 3.24 4.01 -7.37
CA ASP A 75 3.98 4.78 -8.35
C ASP A 75 3.20 6.05 -8.79
N PRO A 76 3.88 7.06 -9.38
CA PRO A 76 3.25 8.32 -9.79
C PRO A 76 2.12 8.17 -10.80
N SER A 77 2.07 7.06 -11.54
CA SER A 77 0.96 6.78 -12.47
C SER A 77 -0.28 6.21 -11.76
N GLY A 78 -0.11 5.63 -10.57
CA GLY A 78 -1.15 4.91 -9.83
C GLY A 78 -1.35 3.47 -10.29
N GLU A 79 -0.50 2.96 -11.19
CA GLU A 79 -0.63 1.62 -11.78
C GLU A 79 0.10 0.56 -10.95
N TYR A 80 1.26 0.87 -10.37
CA TYR A 80 2.10 -0.09 -9.67
C TYR A 80 2.08 0.14 -8.17
N ILE A 81 1.91 -0.94 -7.42
CA ILE A 81 1.86 -0.94 -5.95
C ILE A 81 2.98 -1.85 -5.46
N ALA A 82 4.08 -1.28 -5.01
CA ALA A 82 5.23 -2.02 -4.48
C ALA A 82 5.03 -2.30 -3.00
N ALA A 83 5.01 -3.58 -2.61
CA ALA A 83 4.91 -3.96 -1.21
C ALA A 83 6.26 -4.44 -0.67
N GLY A 84 6.82 -3.73 0.31
CA GLY A 84 8.14 -4.02 0.85
C GLY A 84 8.19 -5.38 1.55
N GLY A 85 8.95 -6.32 1.00
CA GLY A 85 8.92 -7.73 1.41
C GLY A 85 9.37 -8.04 2.84
N LYS A 86 10.11 -7.13 3.50
CA LYS A 86 10.66 -7.23 4.87
C LYS A 86 11.33 -8.57 5.21
N LEU A 87 10.57 -9.62 5.52
CA LEU A 87 11.11 -10.95 5.79
C LEU A 87 11.40 -11.73 4.50
N ALA A 88 10.83 -11.30 3.37
CA ALA A 88 11.16 -11.77 2.03
C ALA A 88 12.22 -10.85 1.38
N THR A 89 13.13 -11.44 0.62
CA THR A 89 14.18 -10.71 -0.13
C THR A 89 13.73 -10.27 -1.53
N VAL A 90 12.43 -10.36 -1.79
CA VAL A 90 11.77 -9.94 -3.04
C VAL A 90 10.81 -8.79 -2.75
N ILE A 91 10.60 -7.91 -3.72
CA ILE A 91 9.55 -6.89 -3.68
C ILE A 91 8.47 -7.28 -4.69
N PRO A 92 7.31 -7.79 -4.26
CA PRO A 92 6.14 -7.91 -5.12
C PRO A 92 5.67 -6.53 -5.60
N VAL A 93 5.47 -6.38 -6.90
CA VAL A 93 4.86 -5.20 -7.51
C VAL A 93 3.52 -5.60 -8.08
N HIS A 94 2.43 -5.20 -7.41
CA HIS A 94 1.07 -5.43 -7.88
C HIS A 94 0.68 -4.40 -8.94
N SER A 95 -0.25 -4.76 -9.84
CA SER A 95 -0.84 -3.85 -10.84
C SER A 95 -2.28 -3.51 -10.47
N PHE A 96 -2.59 -2.22 -10.43
CA PHE A 96 -3.93 -1.70 -10.16
C PHE A 96 -4.91 -2.13 -11.25
N SER A 97 -4.52 -2.02 -12.53
CA SER A 97 -5.36 -2.45 -13.65
C SER A 97 -5.66 -3.95 -13.61
N LYS A 98 -4.66 -4.77 -13.28
CA LYS A 98 -4.83 -6.21 -13.08
C LYS A 98 -5.71 -6.54 -11.89
N MET A 99 -5.52 -5.86 -10.76
CA MET A 99 -6.37 -5.98 -9.57
C MET A 99 -7.85 -5.70 -9.91
N GLN A 100 -8.13 -4.60 -10.62
CA GLN A 100 -9.49 -4.28 -11.06
C GLN A 100 -10.07 -5.36 -11.98
N ALA A 101 -9.27 -5.90 -12.90
CA ALA A 101 -9.70 -6.98 -13.80
C ALA A 101 -9.99 -8.29 -13.03
N ALA A 102 -9.16 -8.64 -12.06
CA ALA A 102 -9.35 -9.82 -11.21
C ALA A 102 -10.61 -9.70 -10.34
N ILE A 103 -10.85 -8.51 -9.76
CA ILE A 103 -12.09 -8.21 -9.02
C ILE A 103 -13.31 -8.39 -9.93
N ALA A 104 -13.30 -7.79 -11.12
CA ALA A 104 -14.42 -7.87 -12.06
C ALA A 104 -14.69 -9.30 -12.58
N ALA A 105 -13.66 -10.14 -12.63
CA ALA A 105 -13.75 -11.54 -13.03
C ALA A 105 -14.06 -12.49 -11.87
N GLU A 106 -14.19 -11.98 -10.64
CA GLU A 106 -14.31 -12.77 -9.41
C GLU A 106 -13.18 -13.83 -9.26
N ASP A 107 -11.97 -13.48 -9.69
CA ASP A 107 -10.81 -14.37 -9.65
C ASP A 107 -10.18 -14.37 -8.26
N PHE A 108 -10.76 -15.22 -7.39
CA PHE A 108 -10.39 -15.35 -5.99
C PHE A 108 -9.78 -16.72 -5.71
N GLU A 109 -8.69 -16.73 -4.94
CA GLU A 109 -8.06 -17.97 -4.46
C GLU A 109 -8.83 -18.55 -3.27
N THR A 110 -9.29 -17.69 -2.37
CA THR A 110 -10.02 -18.05 -1.15
C THR A 110 -10.74 -16.84 -0.55
N ILE A 111 -11.45 -17.05 0.57
CA ILE A 111 -12.07 -16.00 1.38
C ILE A 111 -11.56 -16.15 2.82
N ILE A 112 -11.08 -15.06 3.41
CA ILE A 112 -10.60 -15.00 4.81
C ILE A 112 -11.39 -13.91 5.53
N ASP A 113 -12.07 -14.25 6.63
CA ASP A 113 -12.87 -13.32 7.42
C ASP A 113 -13.89 -12.51 6.59
N GLY A 114 -14.48 -13.14 5.57
CA GLY A 114 -15.43 -12.51 4.66
C GLY A 114 -14.81 -11.63 3.57
N ILE A 115 -13.48 -11.56 3.50
CA ILE A 115 -12.72 -10.76 2.53
C ILE A 115 -12.17 -11.68 1.43
N PRO A 116 -12.51 -11.44 0.14
CA PRO A 116 -11.93 -12.20 -0.96
C PRO A 116 -10.42 -11.96 -1.08
N VAL A 117 -9.68 -13.05 -1.26
CA VAL A 117 -8.25 -13.04 -1.56
C VAL A 117 -8.09 -13.22 -3.07
N LEU A 118 -7.55 -12.21 -3.75
CA LEU A 118 -7.33 -12.24 -5.19
C LEU A 118 -6.23 -13.26 -5.54
N THR A 119 -6.38 -13.95 -6.68
CA THR A 119 -5.32 -14.85 -7.19
C THR A 119 -4.04 -14.06 -7.46
N TYR A 120 -2.91 -14.50 -6.88
CA TYR A 120 -1.64 -13.75 -6.91
C TYR A 120 -1.16 -13.44 -8.33
N GLU A 121 -1.14 -14.44 -9.20
CA GLU A 121 -0.67 -14.34 -10.58
C GLU A 121 -1.53 -13.38 -11.41
N SER A 122 -2.80 -13.23 -11.03
CA SER A 122 -3.77 -12.36 -11.67
C SER A 122 -3.57 -10.90 -11.31
N VAL A 123 -2.90 -10.59 -10.20
CA VAL A 123 -2.70 -9.21 -9.71
C VAL A 123 -1.26 -8.72 -9.76
N ILE A 124 -0.27 -9.62 -9.86
CA ILE A 124 1.14 -9.25 -9.88
C ILE A 124 1.56 -8.68 -11.24
N ALA A 125 2.27 -7.55 -11.25
CA ALA A 125 2.97 -7.00 -12.41
C ALA A 125 4.36 -7.63 -12.59
N GLY A 126 5.04 -7.88 -11.47
CA GLY A 126 6.29 -8.62 -11.40
C GLY A 126 6.86 -8.63 -9.98
N GLU A 127 8.06 -9.18 -9.83
CA GLU A 127 8.78 -9.20 -8.57
C GLU A 127 10.20 -8.66 -8.78
N VAL A 128 10.64 -7.76 -7.90
CA VAL A 128 12.03 -7.32 -7.87
C VAL A 128 12.82 -8.36 -7.08
N GLU A 129 13.59 -9.17 -7.80
CA GLU A 129 14.51 -10.11 -7.19
C GLU A 129 15.77 -9.41 -6.68
N ASN A 130 16.42 -10.02 -5.68
CA ASN A 130 17.64 -9.50 -5.07
C ASN A 130 17.47 -8.05 -4.63
N ALA A 131 16.43 -7.72 -3.85
CA ALA A 131 16.15 -6.36 -3.38
C ALA A 131 16.94 -5.95 -2.12
N GLY A 132 17.97 -6.71 -1.76
CA GLY A 132 18.69 -6.54 -0.49
C GLY A 132 18.04 -7.33 0.65
N LEU A 133 18.62 -7.23 1.85
CA LEU A 133 18.10 -7.90 3.04
C LEU A 133 17.21 -6.92 3.82
N GLY A 134 15.94 -7.29 4.02
CA GLY A 134 14.97 -6.44 4.69
C GLY A 134 14.44 -5.29 3.84
N PRO A 135 13.94 -5.51 2.60
CA PRO A 135 13.35 -4.43 1.80
C PRO A 135 12.11 -3.85 2.49
N LEU A 136 12.08 -2.54 2.76
CA LEU A 136 11.04 -1.90 3.57
C LEU A 136 10.13 -0.96 2.77
N HIS A 137 10.66 0.17 2.27
CA HIS A 137 9.88 1.24 1.63
C HIS A 137 10.47 1.61 0.28
N THR A 138 9.61 1.95 -0.67
CA THR A 138 9.96 2.26 -2.05
C THR A 138 9.53 3.66 -2.44
N GLU A 139 10.38 4.37 -3.17
CA GLU A 139 10.09 5.68 -3.74
C GLU A 139 10.36 5.70 -5.25
N PHE A 140 9.66 6.55 -5.99
CA PHE A 140 9.66 6.55 -7.45
C PHE A 140 10.11 7.89 -8.02
N ASP A 141 11.04 7.89 -8.98
CA ASP A 141 11.62 9.14 -9.51
C ASP A 141 10.82 9.79 -10.67
N GLY A 142 9.80 9.11 -11.17
CA GLY A 142 9.04 9.54 -12.36
C GLY A 142 9.84 9.47 -13.68
N LYS A 143 10.99 8.81 -13.68
CA LYS A 143 11.90 8.63 -14.82
C LYS A 143 12.14 7.14 -15.15
N GLY A 144 11.29 6.27 -14.62
CA GLY A 144 11.34 4.82 -14.87
C GLY A 144 12.10 4.03 -13.80
N PHE A 145 12.51 4.65 -12.69
CA PHE A 145 13.19 3.96 -11.61
C PHE A 145 12.48 4.10 -10.28
N ALA A 146 12.67 3.07 -9.47
CA ALA A 146 12.23 3.00 -8.10
C ALA A 146 13.43 2.70 -7.20
N TYR A 147 13.32 3.11 -5.94
CA TYR A 147 14.40 3.11 -4.96
C TYR A 147 13.84 2.50 -3.69
N THR A 148 14.38 1.36 -3.26
CA THR A 148 13.88 0.67 -2.08
C THR A 148 14.94 0.62 -0.99
N THR A 149 14.54 0.89 0.25
CA THR A 149 15.38 0.76 1.42
C THR A 149 15.53 -0.70 1.82
N ALA A 150 16.75 -1.14 2.12
CA ALA A 150 17.01 -2.47 2.68
C ALA A 150 17.62 -2.33 4.09
N PHE A 151 16.82 -2.64 5.10
CA PHE A 151 17.12 -2.37 6.50
C PHE A 151 18.31 -3.18 7.04
N ILE A 152 18.38 -4.47 6.72
CA ILE A 152 19.41 -5.36 7.26
C ILE A 152 20.73 -5.16 6.52
N SER A 153 20.70 -5.07 5.19
CA SER A 153 21.91 -4.81 4.40
C SER A 153 22.36 -3.35 4.45
N SER A 154 21.54 -2.43 4.99
CA SER A 154 21.84 -1.00 5.12
C SER A 154 22.24 -0.36 3.78
N GLU A 155 21.32 -0.46 2.81
CA GLU A 155 21.52 0.07 1.45
C GLU A 155 20.21 0.62 0.88
N ILE A 156 20.33 1.42 -0.19
CA ILE A 156 19.22 1.75 -1.08
C ILE A 156 19.45 1.00 -2.39
N VAL A 157 18.45 0.24 -2.83
CA VAL A 157 18.46 -0.55 -4.06
C VAL A 157 17.64 0.17 -5.12
N LYS A 158 18.28 0.56 -6.22
CA LYS A 158 17.63 1.14 -7.39
C LYS A 158 17.23 0.04 -8.36
N TRP A 159 16.00 0.04 -8.81
CA TRP A 159 15.48 -0.90 -9.79
C TRP A 159 14.63 -0.22 -10.87
N GLU A 160 14.54 -0.84 -12.04
CA GLU A 160 13.84 -0.31 -13.20
C GLU A 160 12.40 -0.82 -13.27
N ILE A 161 11.45 0.09 -13.45
CA ILE A 161 10.02 -0.21 -13.54
C ILE A 161 9.73 -0.92 -14.86
N GLY A 162 8.94 -1.99 -14.83
CA GLY A 162 8.55 -2.78 -16.00
C GLY A 162 9.50 -3.94 -16.32
N THR A 163 10.79 -3.79 -16.05
CA THR A 163 11.75 -4.92 -16.08
C THR A 163 11.92 -5.55 -14.69
N TRP A 164 11.67 -4.77 -13.63
CA TRP A 164 11.81 -5.16 -12.21
C TRP A 164 13.24 -5.53 -11.84
N GLN A 165 14.21 -5.14 -12.66
CA GLN A 165 15.61 -5.47 -12.47
C GLN A 165 16.30 -4.45 -11.58
N VAL A 166 17.10 -4.94 -10.63
CA VAL A 166 18.02 -4.11 -9.87
C VAL A 166 19.12 -3.60 -10.80
N VAL A 167 19.30 -2.28 -10.84
CA VAL A 167 20.25 -1.61 -11.74
C VAL A 167 21.39 -0.92 -11.01
N ASP A 168 21.21 -0.57 -9.74
CA ASP A 168 22.24 0.10 -8.94
C ASP A 168 21.97 -0.03 -7.44
N ARG A 169 22.98 0.20 -6.61
CA ARG A 169 22.92 0.11 -5.15
C ARG A 169 23.85 1.12 -4.50
N ILE A 170 23.43 1.71 -3.39
CA ILE A 170 24.29 2.54 -2.55
C ILE A 170 24.22 2.11 -1.10
N ASP A 171 25.37 2.12 -0.41
CA ASP A 171 25.44 1.92 1.03
C ASP A 171 24.80 3.12 1.76
N VAL A 172 24.14 2.84 2.88
CA VAL A 172 23.69 3.85 3.84
C VAL A 172 24.09 3.47 5.26
N TYR A 173 24.15 4.45 6.15
CA TYR A 173 24.79 4.30 7.46
C TYR A 173 23.86 4.77 8.58
N TYR A 174 22.96 3.94 9.13
CA TYR A 174 22.71 2.51 8.90
C TYR A 174 21.21 2.21 9.09
N SER A 175 20.77 1.00 8.72
CA SER A 175 19.43 0.48 9.07
C SER A 175 18.30 1.43 8.69
N VAL A 176 18.29 1.81 7.42
CA VAL A 176 17.34 2.75 6.85
C VAL A 176 15.91 2.21 6.90
N GLY A 177 14.97 3.07 7.31
CA GLY A 177 13.53 2.80 7.36
C GLY A 177 12.86 3.28 6.08
N HIS A 178 12.18 4.43 6.17
CA HIS A 178 11.64 5.12 5.00
C HIS A 178 12.73 5.88 4.24
N LEU A 179 12.49 6.10 2.96
CA LEU A 179 13.16 7.11 2.14
C LEU A 179 12.09 8.05 1.55
N MET A 180 12.53 9.14 0.93
CA MET A 180 11.63 10.07 0.26
C MET A 180 12.32 10.73 -0.93
N ILE A 181 11.63 10.77 -2.07
CA ILE A 181 11.96 11.66 -3.17
C ILE A 181 11.10 12.92 -3.00
N PRO A 182 11.62 14.14 -3.18
CA PRO A 182 10.78 15.34 -3.12
C PRO A 182 9.60 15.25 -4.09
N GLY A 183 8.38 15.18 -3.55
CA GLY A 183 7.15 14.98 -4.32
C GLY A 183 6.93 13.55 -4.83
N GLY A 184 7.63 12.56 -4.27
CA GLY A 184 7.55 11.12 -4.59
C GLY A 184 6.13 10.57 -4.61
N ASP A 185 5.39 10.83 -3.54
CA ASP A 185 3.97 10.45 -3.36
C ASP A 185 2.98 11.32 -4.18
N SER A 186 3.42 11.87 -5.30
CA SER A 186 2.59 12.68 -6.19
C SER A 186 2.72 12.23 -7.64
N ARG A 187 1.84 12.74 -8.50
CA ARG A 187 1.94 12.49 -9.96
C ARG A 187 3.18 13.11 -10.61
N GLN A 188 3.91 13.98 -9.91
CA GLN A 188 5.05 14.74 -10.46
C GLN A 188 6.22 14.77 -9.46
N PRO A 189 6.90 13.64 -9.22
CA PRO A 189 8.10 13.61 -8.40
C PRO A 189 9.22 14.46 -9.02
N ALA A 190 10.04 15.08 -8.19
CA ALA A 190 11.13 15.93 -8.68
C ALA A 190 12.25 15.13 -9.36
N GLY A 191 12.47 13.88 -8.93
CA GLY A 191 13.49 12.98 -9.47
C GLY A 191 14.91 13.57 -9.44
N LYS A 192 15.23 14.38 -8.42
CA LYS A 192 16.49 15.09 -8.25
C LYS A 192 17.23 14.60 -7.01
#